data_AF-A0A970KBB3-F1
#
_entry.id   AF-A0A970KBB3-F1
#
_cell.length_a   1.000
_cell.length_b   1.000
_cell.length_c   1.000
_cell.angle_alpha   90.00
_cell.angle_beta   90.00
_cell.angle_gamma   90.00
#
_symmetry.space_group_name_H-M   'P 1'
#
loop_
_entity.id
_entity.type
_entity.pdbx_description
1 polymer ?
#
loop_
_entity_poly.entity_id
_entity_poly.type
_entity_poly.pdbx_seq_one_letter_code
_entity_poly.pdbx_strand_id
1 'polypeptide(L)'
;MKRSVIITWVVLFAVLAGCVGGFGLRYQNEAHNKKVVTAVDYREFRSSANFASVDLAAVLADLQTAGVQNVAVKETTVRDLSERGDIGLYSYAEFVADLKSYPNDLWPQIKEHLEGLEINPSNRVLVSSDTATSEFLQERLSRRFTSEELIQFTVGGRDYFILRTTLIAQPRTAANKMESLPPIFDARLGFEEPVLDQLVEQGFNIVLMPGQNRGSNTDYLAEYRHIVEKYGVEIMIIDGNYAPGYPDHLQALQELVADEDLTLGIFETSVQLGYMEQKGLDEIMEANGYPINRVYSTRNDEFLDDVNERYYRWVRAVVDRGIRIMYVVPFNDQKLSFAENLEKTREKLHDFHQTISQKGFILANETAPLSSQMPATFHWLMIALSLWIGAYLYLLYLLKMPPGLRYILLGAGTVLAALVGLVAGGALAQVYALAAAILYPSLASLVWIIYLRDHRQKHGTVRQVITSLAILLGINLLGGYTIVSSLADIRYIMNVELFRGVKLAFLLPLLLFVIN
;
A
#
# COMPACT_ATOMS: atom_id res chain seq x y z
N MET A 1 21.34 12.91 -47.02
CA MET A 1 20.94 11.88 -46.03
C MET A 1 21.87 11.90 -44.82
N LYS A 2 23.20 11.78 -44.99
CA LYS A 2 24.14 11.81 -43.85
C LYS A 2 24.02 13.08 -42.98
N ARG A 3 23.98 14.27 -43.58
CA ARG A 3 23.81 15.54 -42.83
C ARG A 3 22.49 15.63 -42.08
N SER A 4 21.37 15.27 -42.72
CA SER A 4 20.04 15.32 -42.08
C SER A 4 19.93 14.35 -40.90
N VAL A 5 20.48 13.14 -41.02
CA VAL A 5 20.50 12.15 -39.93
C VAL A 5 21.33 12.63 -38.73
N ILE A 6 22.51 13.20 -38.96
CA ILE A 6 23.35 13.75 -37.88
C ILE A 6 22.62 14.88 -37.15
N ILE A 7 22.00 15.80 -37.90
CA ILE A 7 21.24 16.91 -37.31
C ILE A 7 20.07 16.36 -36.47
N THR A 8 19.34 15.35 -36.97
CA THR A 8 18.23 14.75 -36.22
C THR A 8 18.71 14.07 -34.93
N TRP A 9 19.86 13.40 -34.92
CA TRP A 9 20.45 12.88 -33.68
C TRP A 9 20.77 14.01 -32.68
N VAL A 10 21.38 15.10 -33.13
CA VAL A 10 21.71 16.24 -32.26
C VAL A 10 20.43 16.86 -31.67
N VAL A 11 19.40 17.02 -32.49
CA VAL A 11 18.08 17.52 -32.02
C VAL A 11 17.46 16.53 -31.03
N LEU A 12 17.53 15.23 -31.28
CA LEU A 12 17.02 14.22 -30.35
C LEU A 12 17.69 14.33 -28.97
N PHE A 13 19.02 14.44 -28.91
CA PHE A 13 19.73 14.63 -27.65
C PHE A 13 19.36 15.93 -26.95
N ALA A 14 19.20 17.03 -27.71
CA ALA A 14 18.79 18.31 -27.14
C ALA A 14 17.38 18.24 -26.50
N VAL A 15 16.43 17.59 -27.16
CA VAL A 15 15.07 17.43 -26.64
C VAL A 15 15.04 16.46 -25.45
N LEU A 16 15.82 15.36 -25.50
CA LEU A 16 15.95 14.43 -24.37
C LEU A 16 16.56 15.09 -23.13
N ALA A 17 17.51 16.01 -23.30
CA ALA A 17 18.02 16.82 -22.20
C ALA A 17 16.91 17.67 -21.55
N GLY A 18 15.90 18.10 -22.32
CA GLY A 18 14.70 18.76 -21.82
C GLY A 18 13.80 17.89 -20.93
N CYS A 19 13.91 16.55 -21.00
CA CYS A 19 13.16 15.62 -20.13
C CYS A 19 13.81 15.40 -18.76
N VAL A 20 14.95 16.05 -18.47
CA VAL A 20 15.75 15.81 -17.26
C VAL A 20 14.97 16.09 -15.97
N GLY A 21 13.97 16.96 -16.03
CA GLY A 21 13.10 17.27 -14.89
C GLY A 21 12.38 16.03 -14.35
N GLY A 22 11.71 15.26 -15.21
CA GLY A 22 11.02 14.04 -14.76
C GLY A 22 11.98 12.94 -14.32
N PHE A 23 13.10 12.74 -15.04
CA PHE A 23 14.12 11.78 -14.58
C PHE A 23 14.68 12.19 -13.21
N GLY A 24 14.98 13.47 -13.02
CA GLY A 24 15.48 14.03 -11.76
C GLY A 24 14.49 13.87 -10.63
N LEU A 25 13.20 14.15 -10.86
CA LEU A 25 12.12 13.94 -9.89
C LEU A 25 12.08 12.49 -9.41
N ARG A 26 12.04 11.53 -10.35
CA ARG A 26 12.00 10.11 -10.01
C ARG A 26 13.27 9.65 -9.30
N TYR A 27 14.43 10.04 -9.80
CA TYR A 27 15.72 9.71 -9.18
C TYR A 27 15.82 10.26 -7.77
N GLN A 28 15.38 11.50 -7.53
CA GLN A 28 15.36 12.10 -6.19
C GLN A 28 14.44 11.32 -5.25
N ASN A 29 13.20 11.04 -5.66
CA ASN A 29 12.28 10.26 -4.83
C ASN A 29 12.86 8.88 -4.49
N GLU A 30 13.35 8.13 -5.48
CA GLU A 30 13.91 6.78 -5.25
C GLU A 30 15.20 6.81 -4.41
N ALA A 31 16.08 7.80 -4.61
CA ALA A 31 17.34 7.90 -3.89
C ALA A 31 17.17 8.31 -2.42
N HIS A 32 16.18 9.16 -2.11
CA HIS A 32 15.84 9.55 -0.73
C HIS A 32 15.06 8.45 -0.01
N ASN A 33 14.34 7.60 -0.76
CA ASN A 33 13.50 6.56 -0.20
C ASN A 33 14.33 5.36 0.32
N LYS A 34 15.04 5.55 1.44
CA LYS A 34 15.90 4.54 2.09
C LYS A 34 15.50 4.19 3.52
N LYS A 35 14.56 4.92 4.12
CA LYS A 35 14.03 4.62 5.45
C LYS A 35 13.12 3.40 5.38
N VAL A 36 13.36 2.40 6.21
CA VAL A 36 12.55 1.20 6.33
C VAL A 36 11.98 1.14 7.74
N VAL A 37 10.65 1.12 7.81
CA VAL A 37 9.87 1.02 9.03
C VAL A 37 9.46 -0.44 9.19
N THR A 38 9.79 -1.03 10.33
CA THR A 38 9.28 -2.35 10.71
C THR A 38 8.29 -2.17 11.85
N ALA A 39 7.05 -2.55 11.62
CA ALA A 39 5.95 -2.46 12.57
C ALA A 39 5.37 -3.84 12.87
N VAL A 40 5.38 -4.24 14.14
CA VAL A 40 4.77 -5.51 14.58
C VAL A 40 3.30 -5.31 14.93
N ASP A 41 2.42 -6.25 14.57
CA ASP A 41 1.00 -6.16 14.95
C ASP A 41 0.82 -6.48 16.43
N TYR A 42 0.41 -5.47 17.22
CA TYR A 42 0.22 -5.61 18.66
C TYR A 42 -0.76 -6.74 19.02
N ARG A 43 -1.89 -6.81 18.32
CA ARG A 43 -2.97 -7.75 18.64
C ARG A 43 -2.58 -9.19 18.33
N GLU A 44 -1.90 -9.43 17.21
CA GLU A 44 -1.42 -10.76 16.83
C GLU A 44 -0.32 -11.24 17.78
N PHE A 45 0.64 -10.38 18.13
CA PHE A 45 1.68 -10.72 19.10
C PHE A 45 1.11 -10.97 20.51
N ARG A 46 0.12 -10.17 20.96
CA ARG A 46 -0.64 -10.42 22.20
C ARG A 46 -1.33 -11.78 22.16
N SER A 47 -2.03 -12.08 21.07
CA SER A 47 -2.70 -13.38 20.92
C SER A 47 -1.70 -14.54 20.98
N SER A 48 -0.59 -14.45 20.26
CA SER A 48 0.46 -15.49 20.28
C SER A 48 1.11 -15.63 21.65
N ALA A 49 1.35 -14.52 22.37
CA ALA A 49 1.90 -14.53 23.72
C ALA A 49 0.95 -15.24 24.71
N ASN A 50 -0.35 -14.94 24.64
CA ASN A 50 -1.38 -15.60 25.45
C ASN A 50 -1.41 -17.12 25.20
N PHE A 51 -1.40 -17.55 23.92
CA PHE A 51 -1.36 -18.99 23.59
C PHE A 51 -0.04 -19.66 23.99
N ALA A 52 1.07 -18.92 23.96
CA ALA A 52 2.36 -19.40 24.44
C ALA A 52 2.49 -19.36 25.98
N SER A 53 1.51 -18.79 26.70
CA SER A 53 1.57 -18.56 28.16
C SER A 53 2.82 -17.76 28.58
N VAL A 54 3.21 -16.76 27.77
CA VAL A 54 4.32 -15.85 28.06
C VAL A 54 3.82 -14.44 28.25
N ASP A 55 4.54 -13.65 29.05
CA ASP A 55 4.21 -12.25 29.27
C ASP A 55 4.45 -11.42 28.00
N LEU A 56 3.46 -10.59 27.63
CA LEU A 56 3.55 -9.75 26.44
C LEU A 56 4.66 -8.71 26.56
N ALA A 57 4.90 -8.14 27.75
CA ALA A 57 5.95 -7.14 27.92
C ALA A 57 7.34 -7.75 27.68
N ALA A 58 7.56 -9.01 28.09
CA ALA A 58 8.77 -9.75 27.73
C ALA A 58 8.91 -9.96 26.21
N VAL A 59 7.84 -10.38 25.53
CA VAL A 59 7.85 -10.55 24.06
C VAL A 59 8.17 -9.22 23.34
N LEU A 60 7.56 -8.12 23.77
CA LEU A 60 7.82 -6.80 23.20
C LEU A 60 9.26 -6.34 23.45
N ALA A 61 9.80 -6.55 24.65
CA ALA A 61 11.20 -6.26 24.96
C ALA A 61 12.15 -7.09 24.07
N ASP A 62 11.86 -8.36 23.85
CA ASP A 62 12.65 -9.22 22.96
C ASP A 62 12.62 -8.73 21.51
N LEU A 63 11.49 -8.21 21.03
CA LEU A 63 11.39 -7.59 19.70
C LEU A 63 12.20 -6.29 19.59
N GLN A 64 12.27 -5.50 20.67
CA GLN A 64 13.15 -4.32 20.71
C GLN A 64 14.62 -4.73 20.61
N THR A 65 15.03 -5.82 21.26
CA THR A 65 16.41 -6.34 21.10
C THR A 65 16.70 -6.79 19.66
N ALA A 66 15.66 -7.18 18.90
CA ALA A 66 15.76 -7.49 17.48
C ALA A 66 15.73 -6.23 16.58
N GLY A 67 15.63 -5.03 17.16
CA GLY A 67 15.64 -3.74 16.45
C GLY A 67 14.27 -3.25 16.00
N VAL A 68 13.17 -3.82 16.48
CA VAL A 68 11.81 -3.32 16.21
C VAL A 68 11.57 -2.07 17.04
N GLN A 69 11.11 -1.00 16.38
CA GLN A 69 10.84 0.31 17.00
C GLN A 69 9.38 0.75 16.87
N ASN A 70 8.57 0.04 16.08
CA ASN A 70 7.21 0.45 15.77
C ASN A 70 6.22 -0.67 16.07
N VAL A 71 5.05 -0.29 16.55
CA VAL A 71 3.95 -1.20 16.84
C VAL A 71 2.72 -0.73 16.08
N ALA A 72 2.17 -1.62 15.25
CA ALA A 72 0.93 -1.39 14.55
C ALA A 72 -0.24 -1.72 15.49
N VAL A 73 -1.04 -0.70 15.81
CA VAL A 73 -2.14 -0.81 16.77
C VAL A 73 -3.46 -0.63 16.04
N LYS A 74 -4.33 -1.63 16.14
CA LYS A 74 -5.71 -1.60 15.65
C LYS A 74 -6.66 -1.13 16.72
N GLU A 75 -7.83 -0.65 16.32
CA GLU A 75 -8.90 -0.35 17.27
C GLU A 75 -9.29 -1.60 18.07
N THR A 76 -9.47 -1.43 19.36
CA THR A 76 -10.03 -2.43 20.26
C THR A 76 -11.46 -2.74 19.82
N THR A 77 -11.83 -4.00 19.81
CA THR A 77 -13.19 -4.43 19.51
C THR A 77 -13.92 -4.99 20.72
N VAL A 78 -15.24 -5.13 20.61
CA VAL A 78 -16.05 -5.82 21.63
C VAL A 78 -15.61 -7.27 21.80
N ARG A 79 -15.04 -7.88 20.74
CA ARG A 79 -14.43 -9.21 20.86
C ARG A 79 -13.16 -9.19 21.68
N ASP A 80 -12.27 -8.21 21.47
CA ASP A 80 -11.06 -8.10 22.28
C ASP A 80 -11.40 -8.02 23.78
N LEU A 81 -12.41 -7.24 24.16
CA LEU A 81 -12.90 -7.17 25.54
C LEU A 81 -13.45 -8.52 26.03
N SER A 82 -14.22 -9.23 25.19
CA SER A 82 -14.77 -10.54 25.54
C SER A 82 -13.70 -11.61 25.71
N GLU A 83 -12.65 -11.60 24.86
CA GLU A 83 -11.52 -12.53 24.94
C GLU A 83 -10.64 -12.27 26.16
N ARG A 84 -10.54 -11.01 26.62
CA ARG A 84 -9.92 -10.65 27.91
C ARG A 84 -10.77 -11.05 29.13
N GLY A 85 -12.06 -11.28 28.92
CA GLY A 85 -13.02 -11.57 29.99
C GLY A 85 -13.62 -10.33 30.66
N ASP A 86 -13.42 -9.14 30.07
CA ASP A 86 -13.91 -7.86 30.60
C ASP A 86 -15.44 -7.75 30.48
N ILE A 87 -16.00 -8.40 29.46
CA ILE A 87 -17.43 -8.39 29.16
C ILE A 87 -17.94 -9.77 28.76
N GLY A 88 -19.22 -10.01 29.01
CA GLY A 88 -19.97 -11.06 28.33
C GLY A 88 -20.44 -10.56 26.97
N LEU A 89 -20.18 -11.33 25.91
CA LEU A 89 -20.62 -11.02 24.54
C LEU A 89 -21.45 -12.16 23.98
N TYR A 90 -22.70 -11.87 23.64
CA TYR A 90 -23.68 -12.86 23.20
C TYR A 90 -24.43 -12.39 21.96
N SER A 91 -24.96 -13.33 21.17
CA SER A 91 -26.14 -13.00 20.37
C SER A 91 -27.37 -12.84 21.27
N TYR A 92 -28.35 -12.07 20.84
CA TYR A 92 -29.59 -11.88 21.60
C TYR A 92 -30.30 -13.21 21.85
N ALA A 93 -30.30 -14.13 20.86
CA ALA A 93 -30.85 -15.47 21.04
C ALA A 93 -30.15 -16.26 22.15
N GLU A 94 -28.82 -16.28 22.15
CA GLU A 94 -28.01 -16.97 23.18
C GLU A 94 -28.24 -16.34 24.55
N PHE A 95 -28.24 -15.00 24.62
CA PHE A 95 -28.48 -14.26 25.85
C PHE A 95 -29.85 -14.59 26.47
N VAL A 96 -30.91 -14.59 25.66
CA VAL A 96 -32.27 -14.94 26.10
C VAL A 96 -32.36 -16.40 26.52
N ALA A 97 -31.72 -17.31 25.78
CA ALA A 97 -31.71 -18.73 26.11
C ALA A 97 -30.98 -18.99 27.44
N ASP A 98 -29.82 -18.37 27.65
CA ASP A 98 -29.02 -18.51 28.86
C ASP A 98 -29.78 -17.97 30.08
N LEU A 99 -30.33 -16.75 29.99
CA LEU A 99 -31.11 -16.16 31.08
C LEU A 99 -32.40 -16.94 31.41
N LYS A 100 -33.01 -17.64 30.45
CA LYS A 100 -34.19 -18.48 30.70
C LYS A 100 -33.85 -19.87 31.22
N SER A 101 -32.61 -20.33 31.01
CA SER A 101 -32.19 -21.69 31.38
C SER A 101 -31.99 -21.85 32.89
N TYR A 102 -31.79 -20.75 33.61
CA TYR A 102 -31.69 -20.73 35.07
C TYR A 102 -32.84 -19.93 35.67
N PRO A 103 -33.51 -20.42 36.73
CA PRO A 103 -34.48 -19.60 37.46
C PRO A 103 -33.76 -18.41 38.08
N ASN A 104 -33.91 -17.24 37.46
CA ASN A 104 -33.42 -15.96 37.95
C ASN A 104 -34.54 -14.92 37.85
N ASP A 105 -34.54 -13.97 38.78
CA ASP A 105 -35.49 -12.85 38.79
C ASP A 105 -35.09 -11.72 37.82
N LEU A 106 -34.02 -11.93 37.03
CA LEU A 106 -33.45 -10.91 36.15
C LEU A 106 -34.19 -10.84 34.82
N TRP A 107 -34.55 -11.98 34.22
CA TRP A 107 -35.21 -11.98 32.90
C TRP A 107 -36.51 -11.15 32.86
N PRO A 108 -37.43 -11.22 33.86
CA PRO A 108 -38.62 -10.37 33.87
C PRO A 108 -38.30 -8.86 33.88
N GLN A 109 -37.31 -8.44 34.66
CA GLN A 109 -36.89 -7.02 34.74
C GLN A 109 -36.24 -6.56 33.43
N ILE A 110 -35.37 -7.39 32.84
CA ILE A 110 -34.77 -7.10 31.54
C ILE A 110 -35.86 -7.01 30.45
N LYS A 111 -36.85 -7.90 30.48
CA LYS A 111 -37.93 -7.91 29.49
C LYS A 111 -38.75 -6.62 29.50
N GLU A 112 -38.95 -5.99 30.67
CA GLU A 112 -39.65 -4.70 30.79
C GLU A 112 -38.92 -3.59 30.03
N HIS A 113 -37.58 -3.51 30.15
CA HIS A 113 -36.76 -2.55 29.39
C HIS A 113 -36.78 -2.78 27.88
N LEU A 114 -37.09 -4.00 27.44
CA LEU A 114 -37.13 -4.38 26.02
C LEU A 114 -38.55 -4.40 25.45
N GLU A 115 -39.56 -4.07 26.25
CA GLU A 115 -40.95 -4.13 25.82
C GLU A 115 -41.21 -3.13 24.68
N GLY A 116 -41.89 -3.61 23.63
CA GLY A 116 -42.18 -2.81 22.44
C GLY A 116 -41.00 -2.62 21.47
N LEU A 117 -39.81 -3.16 21.78
CA LEU A 117 -38.65 -3.10 20.89
C LEU A 117 -38.54 -4.36 20.04
N GLU A 118 -38.35 -4.20 18.73
CA GLU A 118 -38.01 -5.30 17.84
C GLU A 118 -36.49 -5.52 17.87
N ILE A 119 -36.07 -6.70 18.35
CA ILE A 119 -34.66 -7.06 18.50
C ILE A 119 -34.40 -8.34 17.72
N ASN A 120 -33.52 -8.26 16.72
CA ASN A 120 -33.16 -9.41 15.91
C ASN A 120 -32.41 -10.43 16.78
N PRO A 121 -32.70 -11.74 16.67
CA PRO A 121 -31.99 -12.80 17.39
C PRO A 121 -30.45 -12.77 17.24
N SER A 122 -29.94 -12.23 16.12
CA SER A 122 -28.52 -12.11 15.83
C SER A 122 -27.86 -10.83 16.37
N ASN A 123 -28.64 -9.86 16.88
CA ASN A 123 -28.11 -8.64 17.50
C ASN A 123 -27.16 -8.99 18.65
N ARG A 124 -26.18 -8.13 18.91
CA ARG A 124 -25.19 -8.37 19.97
C ARG A 124 -25.63 -7.77 21.28
N VAL A 125 -25.46 -8.54 22.35
CA VAL A 125 -25.66 -8.11 23.73
C VAL A 125 -24.31 -8.14 24.42
N LEU A 126 -23.89 -6.99 24.92
CA LEU A 126 -22.73 -6.84 25.77
C LEU A 126 -23.23 -6.72 27.20
N VAL A 127 -22.57 -7.42 28.11
CA VAL A 127 -22.89 -7.39 29.55
C VAL A 127 -21.61 -7.07 30.29
N SER A 128 -21.64 -6.03 31.12
CA SER A 128 -20.57 -5.76 32.06
C SER A 128 -21.11 -5.65 33.49
N SER A 129 -20.29 -6.05 34.44
CA SER A 129 -20.54 -5.84 35.88
C SER A 129 -19.49 -4.92 36.51
N ASP A 130 -18.50 -4.47 35.73
CA ASP A 130 -17.45 -3.58 36.18
C ASP A 130 -17.77 -2.15 35.74
N THR A 131 -17.78 -1.22 36.71
CA THR A 131 -18.20 0.17 36.46
C THR A 131 -17.30 0.88 35.44
N ALA A 132 -15.98 0.68 35.51
CA ALA A 132 -15.05 1.33 34.58
C ALA A 132 -15.26 0.81 33.14
N THR A 133 -15.47 -0.49 32.99
CA THR A 133 -15.78 -1.11 31.69
C THR A 133 -17.12 -0.63 31.14
N SER A 134 -18.15 -0.50 31.98
CA SER A 134 -19.45 0.05 31.58
C SER A 134 -19.36 1.50 31.12
N GLU A 135 -18.64 2.35 31.85
CA GLU A 135 -18.42 3.75 31.48
C GLU A 135 -17.68 3.87 30.14
N PHE A 136 -16.63 3.06 29.96
CA PHE A 136 -15.89 2.97 28.69
C PHE A 136 -16.80 2.53 27.53
N LEU A 137 -17.60 1.48 27.72
CA LEU A 137 -18.54 1.01 26.69
C LEU A 137 -19.58 2.08 26.35
N GLN A 138 -20.15 2.74 27.35
CA GLN A 138 -21.14 3.79 27.15
C GLN A 138 -20.57 4.95 26.33
N GLU A 139 -19.37 5.45 26.68
CA GLU A 139 -18.71 6.52 25.94
C GLU A 139 -18.42 6.09 24.49
N ARG A 140 -17.77 4.95 24.31
CA ARG A 140 -17.30 4.53 22.98
C ARG A 140 -18.42 4.13 22.05
N LEU A 141 -19.43 3.42 22.55
CA LEU A 141 -20.58 2.99 21.74
C LEU A 141 -21.47 4.17 21.35
N SER A 142 -21.71 5.15 22.24
CA SER A 142 -22.57 6.29 21.93
C SER A 142 -22.02 7.22 20.84
N ARG A 143 -20.69 7.31 20.69
CA ARG A 143 -20.03 8.04 19.59
C ARG A 143 -20.07 7.33 18.24
N ARG A 144 -20.47 6.05 18.22
CA ARG A 144 -20.48 5.19 17.02
C ARG A 144 -21.89 4.81 16.62
N PHE A 145 -22.77 4.58 17.58
CA PHE A 145 -24.14 4.13 17.39
C PHE A 145 -25.12 5.19 17.90
N THR A 146 -26.16 5.44 17.12
CA THR A 146 -27.26 6.32 17.53
C THR A 146 -28.10 5.67 18.63
N SER A 147 -28.97 6.45 19.29
CA SER A 147 -29.94 5.91 20.26
C SER A 147 -30.93 4.91 19.65
N GLU A 148 -31.10 4.91 18.33
CA GLU A 148 -31.90 3.89 17.63
C GLU A 148 -31.11 2.58 17.45
N GLU A 149 -29.79 2.65 17.37
CA GLU A 149 -28.93 1.47 17.17
C GLU A 149 -28.42 0.87 18.49
N LEU A 150 -28.34 1.67 19.57
CA LEU A 150 -27.83 1.28 20.86
C LEU A 150 -28.92 1.39 21.94
N ILE A 151 -29.28 0.26 22.53
CA ILE A 151 -30.11 0.23 23.75
C ILE A 151 -29.17 0.01 24.94
N GLN A 152 -29.32 0.82 25.99
CA GLN A 152 -28.58 0.69 27.24
C GLN A 152 -29.53 0.69 28.44
N PHE A 153 -29.29 -0.20 29.40
CA PHE A 153 -30.00 -0.23 30.69
C PHE A 153 -29.21 -1.02 31.73
N THR A 154 -29.58 -0.85 33.01
CA THR A 154 -28.92 -1.48 34.15
C THR A 154 -29.93 -2.32 34.94
N VAL A 155 -29.62 -3.59 35.19
CA VAL A 155 -30.47 -4.50 35.99
C VAL A 155 -29.58 -5.38 36.86
N GLY A 156 -29.93 -5.54 38.14
CA GLY A 156 -29.24 -6.47 39.04
C GLY A 156 -27.75 -6.20 39.23
N GLY A 157 -27.32 -4.94 39.16
CA GLY A 157 -25.91 -4.54 39.26
C GLY A 157 -25.07 -4.87 38.02
N ARG A 158 -25.70 -5.09 36.87
CA ARG A 158 -25.06 -5.29 35.57
C ARG A 158 -25.60 -4.31 34.55
N ASP A 159 -24.72 -3.84 33.68
CA ASP A 159 -25.05 -2.96 32.57
C ASP A 159 -25.13 -3.79 31.28
N TYR A 160 -26.17 -3.49 30.50
CA TYR A 160 -26.50 -4.19 29.28
C TYR A 160 -26.48 -3.20 28.11
N PHE A 161 -25.76 -3.56 27.05
CA PHE A 161 -25.72 -2.80 25.80
C PHE A 161 -26.17 -3.71 24.66
N ILE A 162 -27.24 -3.34 23.96
CA ILE A 162 -27.78 -4.09 22.81
C ILE A 162 -27.55 -3.31 21.54
N LEU A 163 -26.76 -3.88 20.64
CA LEU A 163 -26.47 -3.33 19.32
C LEU A 163 -27.48 -3.86 18.30
N ARG A 164 -28.38 -2.97 17.84
CA ARG A 164 -29.45 -3.24 16.88
C ARG A 164 -29.06 -2.96 15.43
N THR A 165 -27.82 -3.25 15.06
CA THR A 165 -27.34 -3.01 13.71
C THR A 165 -26.48 -4.16 13.20
N THR A 166 -26.37 -4.29 11.88
CA THR A 166 -25.49 -5.26 11.25
C THR A 166 -24.04 -4.83 11.41
N LEU A 167 -23.31 -5.41 12.37
CA LEU A 167 -21.91 -5.05 12.60
C LEU A 167 -21.00 -5.59 11.48
N ILE A 168 -19.69 -5.32 11.58
CA ILE A 168 -18.73 -5.75 10.58
C ILE A 168 -18.58 -7.26 10.65
N ALA A 169 -18.87 -7.93 9.53
CA ALA A 169 -18.63 -9.34 9.38
C ALA A 169 -17.12 -9.59 9.33
N GLN A 170 -16.55 -10.15 10.39
CA GLN A 170 -15.18 -10.66 10.39
C GLN A 170 -15.20 -12.10 9.89
N PRO A 171 -14.45 -12.43 8.83
CA PRO A 171 -14.33 -13.81 8.37
C PRO A 171 -13.70 -14.65 9.49
N ARG A 172 -14.26 -15.84 9.73
CA ARG A 172 -13.63 -16.83 10.58
C ARG A 172 -12.69 -17.66 9.72
N THR A 173 -11.42 -17.72 10.09
CA THR A 173 -10.48 -18.67 9.52
C THR A 173 -10.81 -20.04 10.08
N ALA A 174 -11.49 -20.88 9.29
CA ALA A 174 -11.68 -22.26 9.68
C ALA A 174 -10.34 -23.01 9.62
N ALA A 175 -10.13 -23.95 10.53
CA ALA A 175 -8.94 -24.82 10.51
C ALA A 175 -8.84 -25.61 9.19
N ASN A 176 -9.97 -25.76 8.49
CA ASN A 176 -10.07 -26.45 7.22
C ASN A 176 -10.66 -25.52 6.14
N LYS A 177 -10.01 -25.39 4.97
CA LYS A 177 -10.43 -24.48 3.88
C LYS A 177 -11.81 -24.79 3.29
N MET A 178 -12.41 -25.95 3.61
CA MET A 178 -13.75 -26.36 3.17
C MET A 178 -14.87 -25.98 4.15
N GLU A 179 -14.55 -25.46 5.32
CA GLU A 179 -15.53 -25.13 6.35
C GLU A 179 -15.88 -23.64 6.29
N SER A 180 -17.10 -23.32 5.89
CA SER A 180 -17.62 -21.94 5.89
C SER A 180 -18.24 -21.64 7.25
N LEU A 181 -17.44 -21.08 8.16
CA LEU A 181 -17.95 -20.61 9.43
C LEU A 181 -18.72 -19.29 9.21
N PRO A 182 -19.91 -19.12 9.81
CA PRO A 182 -20.65 -17.86 9.71
C PRO A 182 -19.78 -16.72 10.27
N PRO A 183 -19.79 -15.54 9.64
CA PRO A 183 -18.98 -14.42 10.07
C PRO A 183 -19.39 -13.97 11.47
N ILE A 184 -18.41 -13.56 12.26
CA ILE A 184 -18.69 -12.94 13.56
C ILE A 184 -18.83 -11.44 13.34
N PHE A 185 -19.95 -10.90 13.78
CA PHE A 185 -20.23 -9.48 13.83
C PHE A 185 -19.46 -8.82 14.98
N ASP A 186 -18.61 -7.85 14.64
CA ASP A 186 -17.72 -7.16 15.58
C ASP A 186 -17.87 -5.63 15.49
N ALA A 187 -17.73 -4.97 16.64
CA ALA A 187 -17.82 -3.51 16.77
C ALA A 187 -16.49 -2.96 17.29
N ARG A 188 -15.93 -1.99 16.57
CA ARG A 188 -14.73 -1.25 16.98
C ARG A 188 -15.10 -0.22 18.03
N LEU A 189 -14.27 -0.04 19.04
CA LEU A 189 -14.48 0.83 20.20
C LEU A 189 -13.45 1.97 20.26
N GLY A 190 -12.57 2.08 19.26
CA GLY A 190 -11.49 3.06 19.25
C GLY A 190 -10.20 2.50 19.83
N PHE A 191 -9.23 3.39 20.05
CA PHE A 191 -7.94 3.03 20.60
C PHE A 191 -7.95 3.17 22.12
N GLU A 192 -7.42 2.18 22.83
CA GLU A 192 -7.22 2.23 24.27
C GLU A 192 -5.97 3.05 24.59
N GLU A 193 -6.15 4.28 25.08
CA GLU A 193 -5.04 5.14 25.51
C GLU A 193 -4.10 4.47 26.52
N PRO A 194 -4.57 3.70 27.53
CA PRO A 194 -3.66 2.99 28.44
C PRO A 194 -2.70 2.03 27.73
N VAL A 195 -3.14 1.40 26.64
CA VAL A 195 -2.29 0.51 25.83
C VAL A 195 -1.28 1.33 25.05
N LEU A 196 -1.70 2.44 24.44
CA LEU A 196 -0.81 3.34 23.70
C LEU A 196 0.23 4.01 24.62
N ASP A 197 -0.19 4.47 25.80
CA ASP A 197 0.65 5.04 26.84
C ASP A 197 1.74 4.01 27.23
N GLN A 198 1.36 2.76 27.51
CA GLN A 198 2.30 1.69 27.84
C GLN A 198 3.32 1.43 26.72
N LEU A 199 2.88 1.40 25.46
CA LEU A 199 3.77 1.16 24.32
C LEU A 199 4.77 2.30 24.12
N VAL A 200 4.33 3.55 24.27
CA VAL A 200 5.21 4.73 24.18
C VAL A 200 6.16 4.81 25.37
N GLU A 201 5.71 4.50 26.58
CA GLU A 201 6.57 4.39 27.77
C GLU A 201 7.67 3.32 27.60
N GLN A 202 7.38 2.24 26.87
CA GLN A 202 8.35 1.21 26.49
C GLN A 202 9.29 1.67 25.36
N GLY A 203 9.04 2.82 24.72
CA GLY A 203 9.89 3.39 23.67
C GLY A 203 9.50 2.97 22.25
N PHE A 204 8.29 2.46 22.04
CA PHE A 204 7.77 2.21 20.69
C PHE A 204 7.12 3.45 20.09
N ASN A 205 7.21 3.56 18.76
CA ASN A 205 6.40 4.47 17.97
C ASN A 205 5.13 3.76 17.50
N ILE A 206 4.05 4.52 17.33
CA ILE A 206 2.74 3.98 17.00
C ILE A 206 2.49 4.11 15.50
N VAL A 207 2.19 2.97 14.86
CA VAL A 207 1.56 2.94 13.54
C VAL A 207 0.07 2.72 13.76
N LEU A 208 -0.73 3.74 13.48
CA LEU A 208 -2.15 3.73 13.81
C LEU A 208 -2.96 3.01 12.73
N MET A 209 -3.80 2.06 13.12
CA MET A 209 -4.61 1.27 12.18
C MET A 209 -6.12 1.44 12.40
N PRO A 210 -6.71 2.59 12.03
CA PRO A 210 -8.14 2.81 12.15
C PRO A 210 -8.89 2.01 11.08
N GLY A 211 -10.15 1.68 11.34
CA GLY A 211 -10.98 1.10 10.31
C GLY A 211 -12.45 1.46 10.48
N GLN A 212 -13.20 1.24 9.41
CA GLN A 212 -14.60 1.66 9.34
C GLN A 212 -15.43 1.09 10.49
N ASN A 213 -16.27 1.93 11.10
CA ASN A 213 -17.38 1.48 11.94
C ASN A 213 -18.69 1.37 11.11
N ARG A 214 -19.63 0.54 11.57
CA ARG A 214 -20.95 0.39 10.91
C ARG A 214 -22.08 1.11 11.62
N GLY A 215 -21.85 1.66 12.81
CA GLY A 215 -22.83 2.53 13.43
C GLY A 215 -23.01 3.82 12.65
N SER A 216 -24.20 4.41 12.75
CA SER A 216 -24.58 5.58 11.98
C SER A 216 -24.09 6.90 12.58
N ASN A 217 -23.54 6.88 13.81
CA ASN A 217 -22.93 8.06 14.42
C ASN A 217 -21.44 8.15 14.02
N THR A 218 -21.01 9.31 13.56
CA THR A 218 -19.66 9.58 13.06
C THR A 218 -18.80 10.43 14.00
N ASP A 219 -19.31 10.77 15.19
CA ASP A 219 -18.56 11.52 16.23
C ASP A 219 -17.20 10.89 16.55
N TYR A 220 -17.09 9.57 16.44
CA TYR A 220 -15.83 8.84 16.68
C TYR A 220 -14.68 9.25 15.74
N LEU A 221 -14.96 9.81 14.55
CA LEU A 221 -13.91 10.21 13.60
C LEU A 221 -13.03 11.33 14.18
N ALA A 222 -13.60 12.19 15.02
CA ALA A 222 -12.86 13.26 15.69
C ALA A 222 -11.86 12.71 16.75
N GLU A 223 -12.07 11.48 17.24
CA GLU A 223 -11.16 10.84 18.21
C GLU A 223 -9.77 10.61 17.59
N TYR A 224 -9.69 10.36 16.28
CA TYR A 224 -8.43 10.00 15.63
C TYR A 224 -7.41 11.13 15.68
N ARG A 225 -7.84 12.39 15.55
CA ARG A 225 -6.93 13.54 15.64
C ARG A 225 -6.26 13.61 17.01
N HIS A 226 -7.03 13.44 18.07
CA HIS A 226 -6.50 13.42 19.44
C HIS A 226 -5.42 12.34 19.62
N ILE A 227 -5.67 11.13 19.11
CA ILE A 227 -4.71 10.02 19.17
C ILE A 227 -3.46 10.33 18.33
N VAL A 228 -3.62 10.87 17.12
CA VAL A 228 -2.48 11.22 16.26
C VAL A 228 -1.59 12.26 16.93
N GLU A 229 -2.17 13.35 17.43
CA GLU A 229 -1.44 14.44 18.09
C GLU A 229 -0.76 13.98 19.39
N LYS A 230 -1.49 13.27 20.27
CA LYS A 230 -0.99 12.85 21.59
C LYS A 230 0.20 11.90 21.47
N TYR A 231 0.18 10.99 20.50
CA TYR A 231 1.16 9.92 20.37
C TYR A 231 2.18 10.17 19.24
N GLY A 232 2.12 11.32 18.55
CA GLY A 232 3.04 11.66 17.46
C GLY A 232 3.00 10.63 16.32
N VAL A 233 1.79 10.22 15.92
CA VAL A 233 1.62 9.22 14.86
C VAL A 233 2.03 9.82 13.52
N GLU A 234 2.98 9.19 12.83
CA GLU A 234 3.43 9.61 11.49
C GLU A 234 2.89 8.70 10.38
N ILE A 235 2.50 7.46 10.72
CA ILE A 235 2.07 6.44 9.77
C ILE A 235 0.70 5.92 10.15
N MET A 236 -0.22 5.95 9.20
CA MET A 236 -1.55 5.39 9.33
C MET A 236 -1.81 4.32 8.27
N ILE A 237 -2.39 3.18 8.66
CA ILE A 237 -2.72 2.08 7.75
C ILE A 237 -4.18 1.70 7.94
N ILE A 238 -5.00 1.78 6.90
CA ILE A 238 -6.42 1.45 7.01
C ILE A 238 -6.59 -0.05 7.31
N ASP A 239 -7.31 -0.37 8.38
CA ASP A 239 -7.64 -1.74 8.77
C ASP A 239 -9.02 -2.17 8.23
N GLY A 240 -9.00 -3.10 7.28
CA GLY A 240 -10.19 -3.67 6.64
C GLY A 240 -10.45 -3.11 5.24
N ASN A 241 -11.63 -3.40 4.67
CA ASN A 241 -11.91 -3.11 3.26
C ASN A 241 -12.44 -1.69 2.99
N TYR A 242 -12.66 -0.89 4.04
CA TYR A 242 -13.30 0.42 3.96
C TYR A 242 -12.52 1.40 4.84
N ALA A 243 -12.21 2.57 4.30
CA ALA A 243 -11.67 3.68 5.07
C ALA A 243 -12.74 4.21 6.06
N PRO A 244 -12.34 4.64 7.27
CA PRO A 244 -13.22 5.31 8.21
C PRO A 244 -13.96 6.50 7.57
N GLY A 245 -15.27 6.57 7.80
CA GLY A 245 -16.15 7.60 7.24
C GLY A 245 -16.67 7.30 5.83
N TYR A 246 -16.27 6.21 5.17
CA TYR A 246 -16.80 5.88 3.84
C TYR A 246 -18.31 5.57 3.88
N PRO A 247 -19.12 6.01 2.89
CA PRO A 247 -18.74 6.85 1.75
C PRO A 247 -18.84 8.37 2.01
N ASP A 248 -19.67 8.79 2.98
CA ASP A 248 -20.17 10.16 3.05
C ASP A 248 -19.33 11.13 3.91
N HIS A 249 -18.37 10.61 4.68
CA HIS A 249 -17.62 11.35 5.71
C HIS A 249 -16.10 11.19 5.60
N LEU A 250 -15.58 10.95 4.39
CA LEU A 250 -14.13 10.83 4.14
C LEU A 250 -13.35 12.12 4.41
N GLN A 251 -14.03 13.28 4.39
CA GLN A 251 -13.40 14.59 4.61
C GLN A 251 -12.65 14.65 5.95
N ALA A 252 -13.18 14.06 7.01
CA ALA A 252 -12.53 14.05 8.33
C ALA A 252 -11.14 13.41 8.28
N LEU A 253 -11.00 12.32 7.50
CA LEU A 253 -9.72 11.62 7.35
C LEU A 253 -8.82 12.31 6.32
N GLN A 254 -9.38 12.94 5.30
CA GLN A 254 -8.63 13.77 4.35
C GLN A 254 -7.94 14.94 5.07
N GLU A 255 -8.69 15.68 5.89
CA GLU A 255 -8.17 16.80 6.70
C GLU A 255 -7.14 16.31 7.72
N LEU A 256 -7.40 15.19 8.40
CA LEU A 256 -6.44 14.62 9.34
C LEU A 256 -5.10 14.28 8.68
N VAL A 257 -5.13 13.67 7.49
CA VAL A 257 -3.90 13.34 6.75
C VAL A 257 -3.14 14.58 6.30
N ALA A 258 -3.86 15.62 5.87
CA ALA A 258 -3.25 16.89 5.44
C ALA A 258 -2.62 17.67 6.59
N ASP A 259 -3.36 17.83 7.68
CA ASP A 259 -3.00 18.72 8.78
C ASP A 259 -1.83 18.16 9.62
N GLU A 260 -1.78 16.83 9.75
CA GLU A 260 -0.77 16.13 10.57
C GLU A 260 0.36 15.49 9.73
N ASP A 261 0.43 15.78 8.42
CA ASP A 261 1.43 15.25 7.47
C ASP A 261 1.59 13.72 7.52
N LEU A 262 0.46 13.00 7.60
CA LEU A 262 0.46 11.55 7.77
C LEU A 262 0.88 10.82 6.50
N THR A 263 1.73 9.81 6.66
CA THR A 263 1.97 8.83 5.61
C THR A 263 0.94 7.70 5.67
N LEU A 264 0.17 7.51 4.59
CA LEU A 264 -0.74 6.39 4.44
C LEU A 264 0.00 5.13 3.94
N GLY A 265 -0.04 4.06 4.72
CA GLY A 265 0.47 2.76 4.31
C GLY A 265 -0.53 2.01 3.43
N ILE A 266 -0.13 1.63 2.21
CA ILE A 266 -0.95 0.83 1.29
C ILE A 266 -0.40 -0.60 1.21
N PHE A 267 -1.24 -1.61 1.51
CA PHE A 267 -0.80 -3.00 1.45
C PHE A 267 -0.55 -3.46 0.01
N GLU A 268 0.60 -4.07 -0.26
CA GLU A 268 0.85 -4.80 -1.50
C GLU A 268 -0.11 -6.00 -1.62
N THR A 269 -0.61 -6.28 -2.83
CA THR A 269 -1.44 -7.47 -3.07
C THR A 269 -0.64 -8.76 -2.83
N SER A 270 -1.34 -9.86 -2.54
CA SER A 270 -0.69 -11.17 -2.36
C SER A 270 0.05 -11.67 -3.62
N VAL A 271 -0.37 -11.21 -4.80
CA VAL A 271 0.29 -11.48 -6.09
C VAL A 271 1.40 -10.48 -6.44
N GLN A 272 1.73 -9.56 -5.53
CA GLN A 272 2.82 -8.59 -5.65
C GLN A 272 2.67 -7.62 -6.84
N LEU A 273 1.42 -7.28 -7.18
CA LEU A 273 1.07 -6.34 -8.24
C LEU A 273 0.07 -5.32 -7.72
N GLY A 274 0.47 -4.05 -7.71
CA GLY A 274 -0.35 -2.96 -7.19
C GLY A 274 -0.52 -3.01 -5.66
N TYR A 275 -1.63 -2.46 -5.19
CA TYR A 275 -2.02 -2.43 -3.78
C TYR A 275 -3.41 -3.04 -3.58
N MET A 276 -3.72 -3.41 -2.34
CA MET A 276 -5.03 -3.91 -1.94
C MET A 276 -6.05 -2.78 -2.03
N GLU A 277 -7.11 -3.01 -2.81
CA GLU A 277 -8.21 -2.06 -2.93
C GLU A 277 -8.97 -1.94 -1.61
N GLN A 278 -9.07 -0.73 -1.09
CA GLN A 278 -9.84 -0.37 0.10
C GLN A 278 -10.74 0.80 -0.27
N LYS A 279 -12.04 0.65 -0.11
CA LYS A 279 -13.00 1.68 -0.52
C LYS A 279 -12.82 2.96 0.30
N GLY A 280 -12.75 4.11 -0.37
CA GLY A 280 -12.47 5.41 0.25
C GLY A 280 -10.99 5.77 0.31
N LEU A 281 -10.07 4.81 0.16
CA LEU A 281 -8.64 5.07 0.26
C LEU A 281 -8.14 5.92 -0.91
N ASP A 282 -8.58 5.62 -2.14
CA ASP A 282 -8.17 6.33 -3.35
C ASP A 282 -8.54 7.82 -3.26
N GLU A 283 -9.76 8.11 -2.79
CA GLU A 283 -10.26 9.47 -2.57
C GLU A 283 -9.44 10.23 -1.51
N ILE A 284 -8.93 9.55 -0.48
CA ILE A 284 -8.07 10.16 0.54
C ILE A 284 -6.65 10.40 -0.01
N MET A 285 -6.10 9.44 -0.75
CA MET A 285 -4.78 9.56 -1.37
C MET A 285 -4.76 10.70 -2.38
N GLU A 286 -5.76 10.78 -3.25
CA GLU A 286 -5.86 11.81 -4.29
C GLU A 286 -6.01 13.21 -3.70
N ALA A 287 -6.85 13.38 -2.67
CA ALA A 287 -7.07 14.67 -2.01
C ALA A 287 -5.79 15.25 -1.39
N ASN A 288 -4.88 14.39 -0.94
CA ASN A 288 -3.66 14.78 -0.23
C ASN A 288 -2.38 14.70 -1.08
N GLY A 289 -2.50 14.46 -2.38
CA GLY A 289 -1.33 14.38 -3.26
C GLY A 289 -0.49 13.12 -3.08
N TYR A 290 -1.11 11.99 -2.72
CA TYR A 290 -0.49 10.68 -2.51
C TYR A 290 0.62 10.66 -1.43
N PRO A 291 0.34 11.06 -0.18
CA PRO A 291 1.31 10.96 0.93
C PRO A 291 1.37 9.51 1.40
N ILE A 292 1.85 8.61 0.55
CA ILE A 292 1.70 7.17 0.76
C ILE A 292 3.05 6.45 0.82
N ASN A 293 3.07 5.31 1.49
CA ASN A 293 4.15 4.33 1.36
C ASN A 293 3.65 2.89 1.26
N ARG A 294 4.45 2.02 0.63
CA ARG A 294 4.05 0.64 0.37
C ARG A 294 4.33 -0.24 1.59
N VAL A 295 3.30 -0.99 1.98
CA VAL A 295 3.30 -1.92 3.11
C VAL A 295 3.38 -3.35 2.60
N TYR A 296 4.33 -4.12 3.11
CA TYR A 296 4.38 -5.57 2.92
C TYR A 296 3.93 -6.26 4.21
N SER A 297 2.87 -7.06 4.11
CA SER A 297 2.41 -7.90 5.20
C SER A 297 3.11 -9.25 5.18
N THR A 298 3.78 -9.63 6.28
CA THR A 298 4.39 -10.97 6.40
C THR A 298 3.34 -12.08 6.46
N ARG A 299 2.07 -11.75 6.69
CA ARG A 299 0.94 -12.69 6.57
C ARG A 299 0.86 -13.30 5.16
N ASN A 300 1.29 -12.57 4.13
CA ASN A 300 1.35 -13.06 2.75
C ASN A 300 2.36 -14.21 2.55
N ASP A 301 3.16 -14.53 3.57
CA ASP A 301 4.14 -15.62 3.57
C ASP A 301 3.69 -16.86 4.34
N GLU A 302 2.51 -16.83 4.99
CA GLU A 302 2.04 -17.94 5.85
C GLU A 302 1.90 -19.27 5.09
N PHE A 303 1.70 -19.25 3.77
CA PHE A 303 1.61 -20.45 2.95
C PHE A 303 2.97 -21.14 2.71
N LEU A 304 4.09 -20.48 3.05
CA LEU A 304 5.44 -21.01 2.87
C LEU A 304 5.88 -21.78 4.11
N ASP A 305 6.29 -23.04 3.96
CA ASP A 305 6.80 -23.84 5.07
C ASP A 305 8.24 -23.47 5.46
N ASP A 306 9.05 -22.96 4.52
CA ASP A 306 10.46 -22.63 4.79
C ASP A 306 10.63 -21.19 5.29
N VAL A 307 11.08 -21.07 6.54
CA VAL A 307 11.40 -19.80 7.20
C VAL A 307 12.45 -18.99 6.44
N ASN A 308 13.43 -19.63 5.81
CA ASN A 308 14.45 -18.93 5.04
C ASN A 308 13.88 -18.33 3.75
N GLU A 309 12.93 -19.03 3.12
CA GLU A 309 12.24 -18.48 1.94
C GLU A 309 11.44 -17.23 2.30
N ARG A 310 10.73 -17.25 3.44
CA ARG A 310 10.02 -16.06 3.97
C ARG A 310 10.98 -14.89 4.16
N TYR A 311 12.10 -15.13 4.82
CA TYR A 311 13.15 -14.14 5.04
C TYR A 311 13.69 -13.53 3.74
N TYR A 312 14.02 -14.35 2.72
CA TYR A 312 14.46 -13.83 1.43
C TYR A 312 13.38 -13.05 0.68
N ARG A 313 12.08 -13.35 0.90
CA ARG A 313 10.99 -12.53 0.37
C ARG A 313 10.94 -11.17 1.06
N TRP A 314 11.20 -11.08 2.36
CA TRP A 314 11.26 -9.81 3.10
C TRP A 314 12.39 -8.92 2.56
N VAL A 315 13.60 -9.48 2.40
CA VAL A 315 14.74 -8.74 1.85
C VAL A 315 14.44 -8.23 0.43
N ARG A 316 13.88 -9.07 -0.44
CA ARG A 316 13.50 -8.66 -1.80
C ARG A 316 12.36 -7.64 -1.83
N ALA A 317 11.45 -7.68 -0.86
CA ALA A 317 10.38 -6.69 -0.74
C ALA A 317 10.97 -5.27 -0.63
N VAL A 318 11.96 -5.10 0.24
CA VAL A 318 12.64 -3.82 0.44
C VAL A 318 13.55 -3.45 -0.73
N VAL A 319 14.42 -4.40 -1.12
CA VAL A 319 15.52 -4.13 -2.07
C VAL A 319 15.04 -4.01 -3.50
N ASP A 320 14.19 -4.93 -3.95
CA ASP A 320 13.81 -5.05 -5.36
C ASP A 320 12.47 -4.38 -5.64
N ARG A 321 11.51 -4.50 -4.70
CA ARG A 321 10.14 -4.00 -4.90
C ARG A 321 9.92 -2.61 -4.32
N GLY A 322 10.86 -2.02 -3.58
CA GLY A 322 10.68 -0.67 -3.04
C GLY A 322 9.66 -0.57 -1.89
N ILE A 323 9.42 -1.66 -1.16
CA ILE A 323 8.64 -1.63 0.09
C ILE A 323 9.43 -0.89 1.17
N ARG A 324 8.74 -0.08 1.97
CA ARG A 324 9.36 0.69 3.07
C ARG A 324 8.68 0.52 4.41
N ILE A 325 7.48 -0.08 4.42
CA ILE A 325 6.81 -0.46 5.66
C ILE A 325 6.68 -1.99 5.66
N MET A 326 7.34 -2.63 6.61
CA MET A 326 7.20 -4.05 6.89
C MET A 326 6.19 -4.21 8.03
N TYR A 327 5.00 -4.71 7.71
CA TYR A 327 3.98 -5.06 8.70
C TYR A 327 4.13 -6.54 9.05
N VAL A 328 4.50 -6.81 10.30
CA VAL A 328 4.98 -8.13 10.74
C VAL A 328 3.98 -8.74 11.71
N VAL A 329 3.48 -9.92 11.34
CA VAL A 329 2.74 -10.81 12.24
C VAL A 329 3.64 -11.95 12.70
N PRO A 330 3.39 -12.56 13.88
CA PRO A 330 4.07 -13.76 14.32
C PRO A 330 3.97 -14.88 13.28
N PHE A 331 5.01 -15.70 13.17
CA PHE A 331 4.89 -16.95 12.42
C PHE A 331 3.79 -17.83 13.01
N ASN A 332 3.14 -18.58 12.13
CA ASN A 332 2.07 -19.51 12.50
C ASN A 332 2.33 -20.88 11.86
N ASP A 333 3.55 -21.41 12.01
CA ASP A 333 3.85 -22.78 11.59
C ASP A 333 3.19 -23.74 12.57
N GLN A 334 2.21 -24.50 12.07
CA GLN A 334 1.43 -25.47 12.86
C GLN A 334 2.28 -26.62 13.42
N LYS A 335 3.50 -26.82 12.90
CA LYS A 335 4.45 -27.84 13.39
C LYS A 335 5.21 -27.38 14.64
N LEU A 336 5.13 -26.09 14.98
CA LEU A 336 5.84 -25.46 16.08
C LEU A 336 4.85 -24.99 17.16
N SER A 337 5.32 -24.89 18.40
CA SER A 337 4.60 -24.19 19.44
C SER A 337 4.51 -22.68 19.17
N PHE A 338 3.57 -21.99 19.81
CA PHE A 338 3.48 -20.53 19.72
C PHE A 338 4.75 -19.82 20.22
N ALA A 339 5.38 -20.36 21.27
CA ALA A 339 6.65 -19.84 21.78
C ALA A 339 7.79 -19.97 20.76
N GLU A 340 7.93 -21.12 20.11
CA GLU A 340 8.93 -21.32 19.04
C GLU A 340 8.68 -20.43 17.83
N ASN A 341 7.41 -20.23 17.46
CA ASN A 341 7.03 -19.31 16.39
C ASN A 341 7.41 -17.86 16.72
N LEU A 342 7.16 -17.40 17.95
CA LEU A 342 7.59 -16.07 18.42
C LEU A 342 9.11 -15.91 18.34
N GLU A 343 9.87 -16.89 18.87
CA GLU A 343 11.33 -16.82 18.86
C GLU A 343 11.90 -16.80 17.44
N LYS A 344 11.39 -17.66 16.54
CA LYS A 344 11.82 -17.65 15.13
C LYS A 344 11.47 -16.36 14.42
N THR A 345 10.34 -15.75 14.75
CA THR A 345 9.94 -14.45 14.18
C THR A 345 10.93 -13.38 14.62
N ARG A 346 11.27 -13.34 15.90
CA ARG A 346 12.28 -12.44 16.47
C ARG A 346 13.65 -12.64 15.84
N GLU A 347 14.12 -13.88 15.70
CA GLU A 347 15.41 -14.20 15.04
C GLU A 347 15.44 -13.68 13.61
N LYS A 348 14.39 -13.95 12.81
CA LYS A 348 14.34 -13.49 11.41
C LYS A 348 14.21 -11.98 11.28
N LEU A 349 13.56 -11.31 12.24
CA LEU A 349 13.54 -9.85 12.32
C LEU A 349 14.94 -9.28 12.54
N HIS A 350 15.70 -9.87 13.46
CA HIS A 350 17.09 -9.48 13.71
C HIS A 350 17.96 -9.64 12.45
N ASP A 351 17.92 -10.82 11.81
CA ASP A 351 18.63 -11.11 10.57
C ASP A 351 18.26 -10.12 9.45
N PHE A 352 16.97 -9.80 9.35
CA PHE A 352 16.42 -8.89 8.35
C PHE A 352 16.94 -7.48 8.56
N HIS A 353 16.86 -6.95 9.78
CA HIS A 353 17.38 -5.63 10.14
C HIS A 353 18.88 -5.50 9.89
N GLN A 354 19.66 -6.54 10.22
CA GLN A 354 21.09 -6.57 9.92
C GLN A 354 21.33 -6.51 8.41
N THR A 355 20.60 -7.32 7.63
CA THR A 355 20.81 -7.45 6.19
C THR A 355 20.39 -6.21 5.41
N ILE A 356 19.25 -5.58 5.74
CA ILE A 356 18.84 -4.35 5.04
C ILE A 356 19.74 -3.17 5.38
N SER A 357 20.24 -3.10 6.61
CA SER A 357 21.25 -2.10 7.01
C SER A 357 22.55 -2.28 6.22
N GLN A 358 23.03 -3.52 6.06
CA GLN A 358 24.19 -3.84 5.21
C GLN A 358 23.98 -3.49 3.74
N LYS A 359 22.72 -3.52 3.25
CA LYS A 359 22.36 -3.11 1.89
C LYS A 359 22.17 -1.59 1.74
N GLY A 360 22.42 -0.81 2.80
CA GLY A 360 22.41 0.65 2.77
C GLY A 360 21.04 1.30 3.03
N PHE A 361 20.09 0.54 3.58
CA PHE A 361 18.82 1.07 4.10
C PHE A 361 18.98 1.52 5.55
N ILE A 362 18.09 2.40 6.00
CA ILE A 362 18.10 2.98 7.35
C ILE A 362 16.85 2.48 8.07
N LEU A 363 17.01 1.80 9.20
CA LEU A 363 15.88 1.49 10.08
C LEU A 363 15.36 2.79 10.69
N ALA A 364 14.07 3.03 10.60
CA ALA A 364 13.46 4.28 11.05
C ALA A 364 12.08 4.03 11.68
N ASN A 365 11.61 5.05 12.41
CA ASN A 365 10.24 5.17 12.88
C ASN A 365 9.30 5.71 11.80
N GLU A 366 9.81 6.61 10.97
CA GLU A 366 9.07 7.28 9.91
C GLU A 366 9.52 6.82 8.51
N THR A 367 8.68 7.05 7.50
CA THR A 367 9.13 6.89 6.11
C THR A 367 9.80 8.16 5.59
N ALA A 368 10.56 8.05 4.50
CA ALA A 368 11.16 9.24 3.90
C ALA A 368 10.07 10.08 3.21
N PRO A 369 10.02 11.40 3.41
CA PRO A 369 9.05 12.25 2.71
C PRO A 369 9.31 12.15 1.21
N LEU A 370 8.26 11.81 0.46
CA LEU A 370 8.32 11.71 -1.00
C LEU A 370 7.69 12.95 -1.63
N SER A 371 8.32 13.45 -2.70
CA SER A 371 7.76 14.56 -3.44
C SER A 371 6.54 14.08 -4.25
N SER A 372 5.39 14.70 -3.98
CA SER A 372 4.16 14.57 -4.76
C SER A 372 4.16 15.43 -6.02
N GLN A 373 5.26 16.14 -6.31
CA GLN A 373 5.37 17.01 -7.47
C GLN A 373 5.12 16.23 -8.76
N MET A 374 4.31 16.80 -9.63
CA MET A 374 4.04 16.26 -10.95
C MET A 374 4.95 16.92 -11.99
N PRO A 375 5.40 16.19 -13.03
CA PRO A 375 6.16 16.81 -14.11
C PRO A 375 5.38 17.94 -14.79
N ALA A 376 5.99 19.11 -14.93
CA ALA A 376 5.37 20.30 -15.53
C ALA A 376 5.04 20.12 -17.03
N THR A 377 4.17 20.97 -17.58
CA THR A 377 3.75 20.90 -19.00
C THR A 377 4.92 20.91 -19.99
N PHE A 378 5.98 21.67 -19.71
CA PHE A 378 7.18 21.70 -20.54
C PHE A 378 7.87 20.33 -20.65
N HIS A 379 7.87 19.53 -19.58
CA HIS A 379 8.41 18.17 -19.58
C HIS A 379 7.66 17.27 -20.57
N TRP A 380 6.34 17.30 -20.56
CA TRP A 380 5.52 16.51 -21.49
C TRP A 380 5.67 16.94 -22.95
N LEU A 381 5.83 18.25 -23.19
CA LEU A 381 6.22 18.77 -24.51
C LEU A 381 7.55 18.16 -24.97
N MET A 382 8.57 18.13 -24.11
CA MET A 382 9.88 17.55 -24.44
C MET A 382 9.78 16.03 -24.70
N ILE A 383 9.01 15.28 -23.89
CA ILE A 383 8.79 13.85 -24.14
C ILE A 383 8.14 13.62 -25.51
N ALA A 384 7.03 14.31 -25.81
CA ALA A 384 6.32 14.14 -27.07
C ALA A 384 7.22 14.47 -28.28
N LEU A 385 7.99 15.57 -28.19
CA LEU A 385 8.96 15.93 -29.20
C LEU A 385 10.08 14.89 -29.33
N SER A 386 10.62 14.34 -28.23
CA SER A 386 11.69 13.33 -28.29
C SER A 386 11.24 12.06 -29.00
N LEU A 387 10.01 11.60 -28.71
CA LEU A 387 9.41 10.43 -29.35
C LEU A 387 9.17 10.68 -30.84
N TRP A 388 8.67 11.87 -31.19
CA TRP A 388 8.50 12.25 -32.59
C TRP A 388 9.83 12.31 -33.33
N ILE A 389 10.84 13.00 -32.78
CA ILE A 389 12.15 13.13 -33.41
C ILE A 389 12.83 11.76 -33.53
N GLY A 390 12.70 10.88 -32.54
CA GLY A 390 13.16 9.50 -32.61
C GLY A 390 12.43 8.67 -33.67
N ALA A 391 11.11 8.81 -33.79
CA ALA A 391 10.32 8.15 -34.83
C ALA A 391 10.67 8.67 -36.23
N TYR A 392 10.85 9.98 -36.38
CA TYR A 392 11.31 10.59 -37.62
C TYR A 392 12.71 10.09 -38.00
N LEU A 393 13.61 9.96 -37.03
CA LEU A 393 14.94 9.38 -37.23
C LEU A 393 14.87 7.92 -37.68
N TYR A 394 14.00 7.12 -37.07
CA TYR A 394 13.72 5.75 -37.50
C TYR A 394 13.25 5.72 -38.98
N LEU A 395 12.30 6.58 -39.35
CA LEU A 395 11.83 6.69 -40.74
C LEU A 395 12.93 7.14 -41.71
N LEU A 396 13.84 8.03 -41.29
CA LEU A 396 14.98 8.45 -42.12
C LEU A 396 15.96 7.30 -42.41
N TYR A 397 16.12 6.36 -41.48
CA TYR A 397 16.93 5.17 -41.68
C TYR A 397 16.22 4.12 -42.53
N LEU A 398 14.92 3.95 -42.33
CA LEU A 398 14.12 2.91 -43.00
C LEU A 398 13.75 3.28 -44.44
N LEU A 399 13.38 4.55 -44.71
CA LEU A 399 12.78 4.97 -45.97
C LEU A 399 13.63 5.99 -46.75
N LYS A 400 13.72 5.81 -48.07
CA LYS A 400 14.30 6.80 -48.99
C LYS A 400 13.26 7.85 -49.40
N MET A 401 13.01 8.83 -48.54
CA MET A 401 12.03 9.90 -48.79
C MET A 401 12.59 11.05 -49.65
N PRO A 402 11.79 11.70 -50.53
CA PRO A 402 12.19 12.91 -51.24
C PRO A 402 12.33 14.12 -50.30
N PRO A 403 13.17 15.12 -50.62
CA PRO A 403 13.46 16.24 -49.71
C PRO A 403 12.22 17.02 -49.24
N GLY A 404 11.26 17.32 -50.12
CA GLY A 404 10.04 18.05 -49.76
C GLY A 404 9.22 17.31 -48.70
N LEU A 405 9.02 16.00 -48.88
CA LEU A 405 8.29 15.17 -47.92
C LEU A 405 8.99 15.12 -46.55
N ARG A 406 10.33 15.10 -46.52
CA ARG A 406 11.10 15.11 -45.26
C ARG A 406 10.81 16.34 -44.41
N TYR A 407 10.73 17.53 -45.03
CA TYR A 407 10.46 18.77 -44.31
C TYR A 407 8.99 18.89 -43.91
N ILE A 408 8.07 18.48 -44.78
CA ILE A 408 6.63 18.46 -44.47
C ILE A 408 6.35 17.53 -43.29
N LEU A 409 6.85 16.30 -43.34
CA LEU A 409 6.67 15.35 -42.24
C LEU A 409 7.29 15.87 -40.95
N LEU A 410 8.53 16.36 -41.00
CA LEU A 410 9.20 16.93 -39.83
C LEU A 410 8.39 18.06 -39.21
N GLY A 411 7.94 19.04 -40.03
CA GLY A 411 7.16 20.18 -39.56
C GLY A 411 5.79 19.77 -39.00
N ALA A 412 5.01 19.00 -39.77
CA ALA A 412 3.69 18.56 -39.36
C ALA A 412 3.74 17.69 -38.09
N GLY A 413 4.66 16.74 -38.02
CA GLY A 413 4.82 15.89 -36.84
C GLY A 413 5.33 16.66 -35.62
N THR A 414 6.16 17.69 -35.80
CA THR A 414 6.61 18.56 -34.69
C THR A 414 5.45 19.36 -34.12
N VAL A 415 4.60 19.94 -34.99
CA VAL A 415 3.40 20.67 -34.55
C VAL A 415 2.43 19.74 -33.82
N LEU A 416 2.20 18.54 -34.36
CA LEU A 416 1.33 17.55 -33.72
C LEU A 416 1.88 17.10 -32.36
N ALA A 417 3.17 16.75 -32.29
CA ALA A 417 3.82 16.34 -31.06
C ALA A 417 3.79 17.46 -30.01
N ALA A 418 3.98 18.71 -30.42
CA ALA A 418 3.87 19.85 -29.53
C ALA A 418 2.44 20.03 -29.00
N LEU A 419 1.44 19.92 -29.87
CA LEU A 419 0.03 20.00 -29.46
C LEU A 419 -0.34 18.87 -28.49
N VAL A 420 0.08 17.64 -28.78
CA VAL A 420 -0.15 16.48 -27.89
C VAL A 420 0.52 16.70 -26.53
N GLY A 421 1.79 17.11 -26.50
CA GLY A 421 2.52 17.34 -25.25
C GLY A 421 1.97 18.49 -24.41
N LEU A 422 1.48 19.57 -25.05
CA LEU A 422 0.91 20.73 -24.36
C LEU A 422 -0.53 20.51 -23.88
N VAL A 423 -1.36 19.81 -24.66
CA VAL A 423 -2.79 19.65 -24.37
C VAL A 423 -3.07 18.39 -23.56
N ALA A 424 -2.53 17.24 -23.97
CA ALA A 424 -2.80 15.99 -23.29
C ALA A 424 -1.88 15.77 -22.08
N GLY A 425 -0.68 16.35 -22.11
CA GLY A 425 0.26 16.34 -20.98
C GLY A 425 0.49 14.95 -20.40
N GLY A 426 0.45 14.84 -19.06
CA GLY A 426 0.65 13.59 -18.34
C GLY A 426 -0.46 12.55 -18.48
N ALA A 427 -1.63 12.89 -19.02
CA ALA A 427 -2.71 11.91 -19.23
C ALA A 427 -2.30 10.80 -20.22
N LEU A 428 -1.27 11.04 -21.05
CA LEU A 428 -0.70 10.07 -21.98
C LEU A 428 0.61 9.45 -21.50
N ALA A 429 0.97 9.57 -20.21
CA ALA A 429 2.20 9.03 -19.63
C ALA A 429 2.49 7.58 -20.05
N GLN A 430 1.50 6.68 -19.91
CA GLN A 430 1.63 5.27 -20.31
C GLN A 430 1.79 5.10 -21.83
N VAL A 431 1.17 5.96 -22.63
CA VAL A 431 1.29 5.93 -24.10
C VAL A 431 2.68 6.37 -24.53
N TYR A 432 3.25 7.41 -23.90
CA TYR A 432 4.63 7.84 -24.14
C TYR A 432 5.63 6.75 -23.76
N ALA A 433 5.45 6.13 -22.58
CA ALA A 433 6.28 5.01 -22.13
C ALA A 433 6.20 3.83 -23.10
N LEU A 434 5.01 3.47 -23.57
CA LEU A 434 4.82 2.40 -24.56
C LEU A 434 5.48 2.76 -25.90
N ALA A 435 5.29 3.99 -26.38
CA ALA A 435 5.92 4.46 -27.61
C ALA A 435 7.46 4.40 -27.51
N ALA A 436 8.05 4.80 -26.39
CA ALA A 436 9.48 4.67 -26.14
C ALA A 436 9.93 3.19 -26.12
N ALA A 437 9.19 2.34 -25.41
CA ALA A 437 9.49 0.91 -25.29
C ALA A 437 9.42 0.17 -26.63
N ILE A 438 8.70 0.70 -27.62
CA ILE A 438 8.65 0.14 -28.98
C ILE A 438 9.73 0.79 -29.86
N LEU A 439 9.76 2.12 -29.89
CA LEU A 439 10.57 2.91 -30.81
C LEU A 439 12.06 2.64 -30.65
N TYR A 440 12.58 2.70 -29.44
CA TYR A 440 14.04 2.65 -29.22
C TYR A 440 14.63 1.26 -29.48
N PRO A 441 14.03 0.13 -29.08
CA PRO A 441 14.49 -1.18 -29.50
C PRO A 441 14.44 -1.40 -31.02
N SER A 442 13.39 -0.89 -31.69
CA SER A 442 13.28 -0.95 -33.16
C SER A 442 14.31 -0.08 -33.86
N LEU A 443 14.60 1.12 -33.35
CA LEU A 443 15.66 1.98 -33.85
C LEU A 443 17.04 1.39 -33.60
N ALA A 444 17.27 0.82 -32.41
CA ALA A 444 18.52 0.20 -32.03
C ALA A 444 18.88 -0.95 -32.97
N SER A 445 17.90 -1.83 -33.23
CA SER A 445 18.10 -2.94 -34.15
C SER A 445 18.30 -2.50 -35.61
N LEU A 446 17.55 -1.50 -36.09
CA LEU A 446 17.74 -0.95 -37.45
C LEU A 446 19.14 -0.36 -37.63
N VAL A 447 19.59 0.49 -36.70
CA VAL A 447 20.91 1.10 -36.75
C VAL A 447 22.00 0.04 -36.64
N TRP A 448 21.80 -0.97 -35.81
CA TRP A 448 22.70 -2.11 -35.68
C TRP A 448 22.81 -2.92 -36.99
N ILE A 449 21.70 -3.26 -37.64
CA ILE A 449 21.68 -3.97 -38.93
C ILE A 449 22.40 -3.14 -40.01
N ILE A 450 22.12 -1.83 -40.07
CA ILE A 450 22.80 -0.92 -41.01
C ILE A 450 24.31 -0.90 -40.76
N TYR A 451 24.73 -0.83 -39.49
CA TYR A 451 26.15 -0.86 -39.13
C TYR A 451 26.81 -2.16 -39.61
N LEU A 452 26.21 -3.32 -39.32
CA LEU A 452 26.72 -4.61 -39.75
C LEU A 452 26.79 -4.71 -41.27
N ARG A 453 25.72 -4.32 -41.99
CA ARG A 453 25.70 -4.30 -43.46
C ARG A 453 26.86 -3.50 -44.04
N ASP A 454 27.10 -2.29 -43.52
CA ASP A 454 28.05 -1.34 -44.11
C ASP A 454 29.52 -1.64 -43.72
N HIS A 455 29.76 -2.37 -42.62
CA HIS A 455 31.08 -2.61 -42.04
C HIS A 455 31.48 -4.09 -41.89
N ARG A 456 30.65 -5.04 -42.34
CA ARG A 456 30.90 -6.49 -42.24
C ARG A 456 32.29 -6.92 -42.73
N GLN A 457 32.74 -6.34 -43.84
CA GLN A 457 34.03 -6.67 -44.46
C GLN A 457 35.17 -5.73 -44.04
N LYS A 458 34.87 -4.62 -43.36
CA LYS A 458 35.84 -3.55 -43.03
C LYS A 458 36.34 -3.62 -41.59
N HIS A 459 35.51 -4.06 -40.67
CA HIS A 459 35.84 -4.15 -39.25
C HIS A 459 36.07 -5.61 -38.86
N GLY A 460 37.08 -5.89 -38.03
CA GLY A 460 37.27 -7.22 -37.43
C GLY A 460 36.18 -7.58 -36.43
N THR A 461 36.02 -8.88 -36.16
CA THR A 461 34.91 -9.43 -35.34
C THR A 461 34.78 -8.78 -33.97
N VAL A 462 35.88 -8.59 -33.24
CA VAL A 462 35.86 -7.95 -31.91
C VAL A 462 35.30 -6.53 -31.97
N ARG A 463 35.74 -5.73 -32.95
CA ARG A 463 35.22 -4.37 -33.15
C ARG A 463 33.74 -4.38 -33.54
N GLN A 464 33.30 -5.35 -34.34
CA GLN A 464 31.89 -5.53 -34.68
C GLN A 464 31.04 -5.81 -33.44
N VAL A 465 31.48 -6.73 -32.57
CA VAL A 465 30.78 -7.07 -31.33
C VAL A 465 30.69 -5.87 -30.39
N ILE A 466 31.81 -5.20 -30.10
CA ILE A 466 31.83 -4.04 -29.20
C ILE A 466 30.95 -2.90 -29.73
N THR A 467 31.06 -2.57 -31.02
CA THR A 467 30.26 -1.49 -31.61
C THR A 467 28.78 -1.85 -31.64
N SER A 468 28.45 -3.13 -31.91
CA SER A 468 27.06 -3.61 -31.86
C SER A 468 26.47 -3.46 -30.47
N LEU A 469 27.21 -3.87 -29.44
CA LEU A 469 26.80 -3.72 -28.05
C LEU A 469 26.61 -2.24 -27.69
N ALA A 470 27.54 -1.37 -28.10
CA ALA A 470 27.44 0.06 -27.85
C ALA A 470 26.22 0.71 -28.53
N ILE A 471 25.88 0.33 -29.77
CA ILE A 471 24.69 0.81 -30.48
C ILE A 471 23.42 0.34 -29.76
N LEU A 472 23.33 -0.97 -29.47
CA LEU A 472 22.16 -1.56 -28.84
C LEU A 472 21.94 -0.99 -27.44
N LEU A 473 22.99 -0.93 -26.61
CA LEU A 473 22.92 -0.38 -25.27
C LEU A 473 22.65 1.12 -25.28
N GLY A 474 23.40 1.89 -26.08
CA GLY A 474 23.27 3.35 -26.12
C GLY A 474 21.87 3.81 -26.53
N ILE A 475 21.29 3.23 -27.59
CA ILE A 475 19.95 3.63 -28.06
C ILE A 475 18.86 3.15 -27.10
N ASN A 476 18.96 1.93 -26.55
CA ASN A 476 17.98 1.44 -25.57
C ASN A 476 18.04 2.21 -24.24
N LEU A 477 19.21 2.74 -23.83
CA LEU A 477 19.30 3.63 -22.67
C LEU A 477 18.52 4.93 -22.88
N LEU A 478 18.47 5.49 -24.10
CA LEU A 478 17.60 6.64 -24.41
C LEU A 478 16.12 6.28 -24.26
N GLY A 479 15.76 5.06 -24.65
CA GLY A 479 14.41 4.51 -24.41
C GLY A 479 14.10 4.35 -22.94
N GLY A 480 14.99 3.72 -22.17
CA GLY A 480 14.87 3.60 -20.72
C GLY A 480 14.73 4.96 -20.04
N TYR A 481 15.57 5.93 -20.40
CA TYR A 481 15.48 7.30 -19.90
C TYR A 481 14.13 7.95 -20.24
N THR A 482 13.62 7.76 -21.47
CA THR A 482 12.30 8.29 -21.88
C THR A 482 11.17 7.61 -21.10
N ILE A 483 11.23 6.31 -20.84
CA ILE A 483 10.25 5.56 -20.04
C ILE A 483 10.25 6.06 -18.60
N VAL A 484 11.42 6.14 -17.97
CA VAL A 484 11.60 6.64 -16.58
C VAL A 484 11.09 8.07 -16.47
N SER A 485 11.40 8.92 -17.45
CA SER A 485 10.90 10.30 -17.53
C SER A 485 9.39 10.38 -17.73
N SER A 486 8.79 9.43 -18.46
CA SER A 486 7.35 9.39 -18.72
C SER A 486 6.56 8.89 -17.50
N LEU A 487 7.15 8.01 -16.70
CA LEU A 487 6.55 7.40 -15.50
C LEU A 487 7.21 7.97 -14.23
N ALA A 488 7.45 9.27 -14.22
CA ALA A 488 8.20 9.96 -13.18
C ALA A 488 7.36 10.37 -11.96
N ASP A 489 6.03 10.33 -12.07
CA ASP A 489 5.15 10.75 -10.98
C ASP A 489 5.10 9.72 -9.84
N ILE A 490 4.61 10.19 -8.69
CA ILE A 490 4.51 9.40 -7.47
C ILE A 490 3.59 8.17 -7.63
N ARG A 491 2.56 8.23 -8.49
CA ARG A 491 1.62 7.12 -8.68
C ARG A 491 2.30 5.90 -9.30
N TYR A 492 3.23 6.12 -10.23
CA TYR A 492 4.04 5.04 -10.81
C TYR A 492 5.21 4.61 -9.93
N ILE A 493 5.78 5.51 -9.11
CA ILE A 493 6.84 5.15 -8.14
C ILE A 493 6.26 4.25 -7.05
N MET A 494 5.04 4.54 -6.61
CA MET A 494 4.35 3.85 -5.53
C MET A 494 3.49 2.66 -5.99
N ASN A 495 3.52 2.33 -7.28
CA ASN A 495 2.71 1.26 -7.89
C ASN A 495 1.20 1.41 -7.65
N VAL A 496 0.71 2.64 -7.47
CA VAL A 496 -0.73 2.96 -7.53
C VAL A 496 -1.22 2.74 -8.96
N GLU A 497 -0.46 3.27 -9.92
CA GLU A 497 -0.64 2.96 -11.33
C GLU A 497 0.42 1.97 -11.84
N LEU A 498 -0.02 0.99 -12.63
CA LEU A 498 0.84 0.00 -13.26
C LEU A 498 0.94 0.25 -14.77
N PHE A 499 2.14 0.04 -15.33
CA PHE A 499 2.33 0.07 -16.78
C PHE A 499 1.66 -1.15 -17.45
N ARG A 500 0.58 -0.92 -18.19
CA ARG A 500 -0.22 -1.99 -18.83
C ARG A 500 0.28 -2.40 -20.22
N GLY A 501 1.26 -1.68 -20.79
CA GLY A 501 1.74 -1.86 -22.16
C GLY A 501 2.74 -3.00 -22.38
N VAL A 502 3.05 -3.81 -21.36
CA VAL A 502 4.14 -4.81 -21.36
C VAL A 502 4.07 -5.77 -22.56
N LYS A 503 2.89 -6.33 -22.85
CA LYS A 503 2.73 -7.29 -23.95
C LYS A 503 3.06 -6.68 -25.32
N LEU A 504 2.62 -5.46 -25.56
CA LEU A 504 2.87 -4.74 -26.82
C LEU A 504 4.34 -4.33 -26.94
N ALA A 505 4.94 -3.87 -25.85
CA ALA A 505 6.36 -3.52 -25.79
C ALA A 505 7.29 -4.70 -26.11
N PHE A 506 6.90 -5.94 -25.82
CA PHE A 506 7.68 -7.13 -26.21
C PHE A 506 7.43 -7.58 -27.66
N LEU A 507 6.20 -7.46 -28.16
CA LEU A 507 5.84 -7.99 -29.48
C LEU A 507 6.19 -7.06 -30.64
N LEU A 508 5.90 -5.76 -30.53
CA LEU A 508 6.03 -4.83 -31.65
C LEU A 508 7.49 -4.60 -32.09
N PRO A 509 8.49 -4.50 -31.19
CA PRO A 509 9.89 -4.46 -31.61
C PRO A 509 10.33 -5.65 -32.44
N LEU A 510 9.84 -6.86 -32.12
CA LEU A 510 10.16 -8.07 -32.88
C LEU A 510 9.55 -8.05 -34.28
N LEU A 511 8.31 -7.54 -34.42
CA LEU A 511 7.69 -7.37 -35.73
C LEU A 511 8.44 -6.31 -36.56
N LEU A 512 8.78 -5.18 -35.95
CA LEU A 512 9.58 -4.13 -36.60
C LEU A 512 11.00 -4.62 -36.94
N PHE A 513 11.56 -5.55 -36.17
CA PHE A 513 12.84 -6.19 -36.48
C PHE A 513 12.80 -6.97 -37.81
N VAL A 514 11.67 -7.60 -38.14
CA VAL A 514 11.51 -8.31 -39.43
C VAL A 514 11.40 -7.31 -40.60
N ILE A 515 10.91 -6.10 -40.34
CA ILE A 515 10.78 -5.03 -41.34
C ILE A 515 12.13 -4.34 -41.57
N ASN A 516 12.94 -4.19 -40.51
CA ASN A 516 14.29 -3.60 -40.53
C ASN A 516 15.28 -4.42 -41.36
#